data_AF-A0A9W7BCS8-F1
#
_entry.id   AF-A0A9W7BCS8-F1
#
_cell.length_a   1.000
_cell.length_b   1.000
_cell.length_c   1.000
_cell.angle_alpha   90.00
_cell.angle_beta   90.00
_cell.angle_gamma   90.00
#
_symmetry.space_group_name_H-M   'P 1'
#
loop_
_entity.id
_entity.type
_entity.pdbx_description
1 polymer ?
#
loop_
_entity_poly.entity_id
_entity_poly.type
_entity_poly.pdbx_seq_one_letter_code
_entity_poly.pdbx_strand_id
1 'polypeptide(L)'
;MEEDVESHKCEEDRMKAAVKFSETYRDFAESFDYNLIDTMGDEFNNIFHSWPLRYWCIGRDGKIDFKAMPNDAAYSIEVFEEWLEKRFG
;
A
#
# COMPACT_ATOMS: atom_id res chain seq x y z
N MET A 1 -1.38 19.11 8.31
CA MET A 1 -0.21 18.92 9.19
C MET A 1 0.50 17.73 8.58
N GLU A 2 1.58 17.96 7.82
CA GLU A 2 2.40 16.84 7.33
C GLU A 2 2.97 16.19 8.60
N GLU A 3 2.47 15.01 8.96
CA GLU A 3 3.15 14.20 9.97
C GLU A 3 4.55 13.93 9.40
N ASP A 4 5.59 14.37 10.11
CA ASP A 4 6.96 13.97 9.84
C ASP A 4 6.96 12.44 9.79
N VAL A 5 7.04 11.88 8.57
CA VAL A 5 7.06 10.44 8.42
C VAL A 5 8.42 10.00 8.96
N GLU A 6 8.41 9.42 10.15
CA GLU A 6 9.63 8.97 10.81
C GLU A 6 10.43 8.10 9.83
N SER A 7 11.63 8.54 9.47
CA SER A 7 12.51 7.76 8.61
C SER A 7 12.74 6.39 9.25
N HIS A 8 12.38 5.32 8.55
CA HIS A 8 12.64 3.96 9.02
C HIS A 8 14.15 3.67 8.94
N LYS A 9 14.82 3.57 10.10
CA LYS A 9 16.28 3.37 10.17
C LYS A 9 16.67 1.90 10.22
N CYS A 10 15.72 1.05 10.64
CA CYS A 10 15.90 -0.39 10.72
C CYS A 10 14.61 -1.14 10.37
N GLU A 11 14.70 -2.47 10.31
CA GLU A 11 13.56 -3.35 10.04
C GLU A 11 12.46 -3.21 11.09
N GLU A 12 12.83 -2.97 12.36
CA GLU A 12 11.87 -2.80 13.45
C GLU A 12 10.96 -1.57 13.23
N ASP A 13 11.52 -0.46 12.72
CA ASP A 13 10.73 0.74 12.40
C ASP A 13 9.72 0.45 11.29
N ARG A 14 10.16 -0.27 10.24
CA ARG A 14 9.27 -0.67 9.13
C ARG A 14 8.14 -1.59 9.63
N MET A 15 8.46 -2.51 10.54
CA MET A 15 7.48 -3.40 11.13
C MET A 15 6.48 -2.66 12.01
N LYS A 16 6.92 -1.69 12.82
CA LYS A 16 6.01 -0.81 13.57
C LYS A 16 5.08 -0.02 12.64
N ALA A 17 5.62 0.52 11.54
CA ALA A 17 4.82 1.23 10.54
C ALA A 17 3.78 0.30 9.87
N ALA A 18 4.17 -0.92 9.50
CA ALA A 18 3.27 -1.91 8.92
C ALA A 18 2.17 -2.34 9.90
N VAL A 19 2.49 -2.52 11.18
CA VAL A 19 1.50 -2.80 12.24
C VAL A 19 0.53 -1.63 12.38
N LYS A 20 1.02 -0.40 12.50
CA LYS A 20 0.18 0.80 12.60
C LYS A 20 -0.75 0.96 11.38
N PHE A 21 -0.25 0.68 10.17
CA PHE A 21 -1.05 0.67 8.96
C PHE A 21 -2.18 -0.38 9.05
N SER A 22 -1.84 -1.60 9.45
CA SER A 22 -2.81 -2.70 9.59
C SER A 22 -3.87 -2.40 10.66
N GLU A 23 -3.50 -1.72 11.75
CA GLU A 23 -4.44 -1.28 12.78
C GLU A 23 -5.36 -0.15 12.29
N THR A 24 -4.82 0.77 11.49
CA THR A 24 -5.55 1.92 10.93
C THR A 24 -6.57 1.47 9.89
N TYR A 25 -6.21 0.48 9.06
CA TYR A 25 -7.04 -0.07 7.99
C TYR A 25 -7.39 -1.54 8.27
N ARG A 26 -7.91 -1.82 9.47
CA ARG A 26 -8.14 -3.20 9.96
C ARG A 26 -8.98 -4.04 9.01
N ASP A 27 -10.14 -3.54 8.60
CA ASP A 27 -11.07 -4.29 7.75
C ASP A 27 -10.44 -4.65 6.40
N PHE A 28 -9.63 -3.73 5.86
CA PHE A 28 -8.84 -3.97 4.66
C PHE A 28 -7.74 -4.99 4.90
N ALA A 29 -6.96 -4.84 5.98
CA ALA A 29 -5.86 -5.74 6.33
C ALA A 29 -6.33 -7.18 6.59
N GLU A 30 -7.51 -7.36 7.18
CA GLU A 30 -8.13 -8.67 7.42
C GLU A 30 -8.56 -9.38 6.12
N SER A 31 -8.62 -8.66 5.00
CA SER A 31 -8.93 -9.23 3.68
C SER A 31 -7.73 -9.88 2.99
N PHE A 32 -6.52 -9.77 3.55
CA PHE A 32 -5.29 -10.33 2.97
C PHE A 32 -4.71 -11.45 3.82
N ASP A 33 -4.15 -12.47 3.18
CA ASP A 33 -3.50 -13.59 3.86
C ASP A 33 -2.19 -13.18 4.57
N TYR A 34 -1.49 -12.18 4.01
CA TYR A 34 -0.16 -11.77 4.46
C TYR A 34 0.08 -10.27 4.27
N ASN A 35 0.81 -9.68 5.22
CA ASN A 35 1.43 -8.36 5.07
C ASN A 35 2.93 -8.54 4.83
N LEU A 36 3.42 -7.98 3.72
CA LEU A 36 4.83 -7.98 3.37
C LEU A 36 5.42 -6.59 3.63
N ILE A 37 6.65 -6.57 4.12
CA ILE A 37 7.39 -5.33 4.38
C ILE A 37 8.48 -5.21 3.32
N ASP A 38 8.64 -4.02 2.74
CA ASP A 38 9.70 -3.76 1.77
C ASP A 38 11.08 -3.93 2.43
N THR A 39 12.05 -4.37 1.63
CA THR A 39 13.43 -4.53 2.07
C THR A 39 14.03 -3.19 2.54
N MET A 40 15.11 -3.24 3.32
CA MET A 40 15.83 -2.01 3.70
C MET A 40 16.43 -1.26 2.50
N GLY A 41 16.57 -1.92 1.35
CA GLY A 41 16.99 -1.31 0.08
C GLY A 41 15.85 -0.67 -0.72
N ASP A 42 14.63 -0.64 -0.19
CA ASP A 42 13.44 -0.09 -0.84
C ASP A 42 13.16 -0.70 -2.23
N GLU A 43 13.45 -1.99 -2.42
CA GLU A 43 13.33 -2.69 -3.71
C GLU A 43 11.93 -2.53 -4.33
N PHE A 44 10.87 -2.73 -3.55
CA PHE A 44 9.50 -2.58 -4.06
C PHE A 44 9.20 -1.13 -4.43
N ASN A 45 9.55 -0.19 -3.55
CA ASN A 45 9.36 1.23 -3.84
C ASN A 45 10.19 1.72 -5.04
N ASN A 46 11.41 1.21 -5.24
CA ASN A 46 12.24 1.57 -6.39
C ASN A 46 11.65 1.08 -7.71
N ILE A 47 10.96 -0.06 -7.72
CA ILE A 47 10.32 -0.62 -8.92
C ILE A 47 8.98 0.06 -9.20
N PHE A 48 8.16 0.28 -8.17
CA PHE A 48 6.77 0.72 -8.33
C PHE A 48 6.57 2.22 -8.05
N HIS A 49 7.53 2.90 -7.43
CA HIS A 49 7.41 4.30 -6.99
C HIS A 49 6.17 4.53 -6.11
N SER A 50 5.99 3.67 -5.11
CA SER A 50 4.75 3.57 -4.33
C SER A 50 4.65 4.56 -3.16
N TRP A 51 5.71 5.31 -2.86
CA TRP A 51 5.68 6.38 -1.86
C TRP A 51 4.75 7.54 -2.27
N PRO A 52 4.01 8.18 -1.33
CA PRO A 52 3.91 7.88 0.11
C PRO A 52 2.96 6.74 0.48
N LEU A 53 1.89 6.54 -0.27
CA LEU A 53 0.97 5.41 -0.16
C LEU A 53 0.44 5.17 -1.57
N ARG A 54 0.36 3.94 -2.07
CA ARG A 54 -0.21 3.67 -3.39
C ARG A 54 -0.78 2.26 -3.47
N TYR A 55 -1.92 2.12 -4.13
CA TYR A 55 -2.58 0.85 -4.37
C TYR A 55 -2.31 0.33 -5.79
N TRP A 56 -2.12 -0.98 -5.87
CA TRP A 56 -1.86 -1.71 -7.11
C TRP A 56 -2.72 -2.98 -7.13
N CYS A 57 -3.20 -3.36 -8.31
CA CYS A 57 -3.68 -4.73 -8.54
C CYS A 57 -2.82 -5.36 -9.62
N ILE A 58 -2.24 -6.52 -9.30
CA ILE A 58 -1.45 -7.32 -10.24
C ILE A 58 -2.27 -8.56 -10.58
N GLY A 59 -2.62 -8.70 -11.86
CA GLY A 59 -3.35 -9.83 -12.37
C GLY A 59 -2.54 -11.12 -12.31
N ARG A 60 -3.23 -12.27 -12.41
CA ARG A 60 -2.57 -13.59 -12.40
C ARG A 60 -1.60 -13.82 -13.57
N ASP A 61 -1.73 -13.03 -14.62
CA ASP A 61 -0.80 -13.03 -15.77
C ASP A 61 0.45 -12.14 -15.53
N GLY A 62 0.59 -11.60 -14.32
CA GLY A 62 1.72 -10.75 -13.91
C GLY A 62 1.62 -9.31 -14.42
N LYS A 63 0.49 -8.90 -15.01
CA LYS A 63 0.30 -7.53 -15.50
C LYS A 63 -0.40 -6.67 -14.46
N ILE A 64 -0.20 -5.36 -14.57
CA ILE A 64 -0.88 -4.39 -13.72
C ILE A 64 -2.29 -4.19 -14.27
N ASP A 65 -3.28 -4.70 -13.54
CA ASP A 65 -4.71 -4.56 -13.86
C ASP A 65 -5.26 -3.23 -13.33
N PHE A 66 -4.68 -2.72 -12.23
CA PHE A 66 -5.01 -1.42 -11.67
C PHE A 66 -3.76 -0.71 -11.18
N LYS A 67 -3.65 0.55 -11.60
CA LYS A 67 -2.70 1.52 -11.07
C LYS A 67 -3.49 2.75 -10.68
N ALA A 68 -3.51 3.08 -9.39
CA ALA A 68 -4.13 4.31 -8.94
C ALA A 68 -3.44 5.52 -9.60
N MET A 69 -4.19 6.33 -10.34
CA MET A 69 -3.69 7.57 -10.93
C MET A 69 -3.71 8.67 -9.85
N PRO A 70 -2.70 9.56 -9.81
CA PRO A 70 -2.66 10.62 -8.82
C PRO A 70 -3.85 11.57 -9.01
N ASN A 71 -4.64 11.76 -7.94
CA ASN A 71 -5.65 12.80 -7.84
C ASN A 71 -5.38 13.56 -6.55
N ASP A 72 -4.99 14.84 -6.63
CA ASP A 72 -4.69 15.72 -5.49
C ASP A 72 -3.75 15.12 -4.40
N ALA A 73 -2.70 14.41 -4.84
CA ALA A 73 -1.60 13.92 -4.00
C ALA A 73 -1.95 12.89 -2.90
N ALA A 74 -3.21 12.45 -2.79
CA ALA A 74 -3.63 11.40 -1.86
C ALA A 74 -4.37 10.28 -2.60
N TYR A 75 -3.99 9.03 -2.34
CA TYR A 75 -4.69 7.87 -2.88
C TYR A 75 -5.74 7.44 -1.86
N SER A 76 -7.00 7.69 -2.19
CA SER A 76 -8.14 7.29 -1.37
C SER A 76 -8.32 5.76 -1.47
N ILE A 77 -8.40 5.10 -0.31
CA ILE A 77 -8.64 3.66 -0.22
C ILE A 77 -10.01 3.31 -0.82
N GLU A 78 -10.97 4.22 -0.71
CA GLU A 78 -12.33 4.09 -1.20
C GLU A 78 -12.37 3.89 -2.73
N VAL A 79 -11.50 4.59 -3.48
CA VAL A 79 -11.38 4.39 -4.95
C VAL A 79 -10.90 2.97 -5.28
N PHE A 80 -10.01 2.41 -4.46
CA PHE A 80 -9.52 1.06 -4.64
C PHE A 80 -10.60 0.03 -4.28
N GLU A 81 -11.34 0.23 -3.18
CA GLU A 81 -12.47 -0.60 -2.78
C GLU A 81 -13.58 -0.60 -3.85
N GLU A 82 -13.94 0.56 -4.39
CA GLU A 82 -14.90 0.64 -5.50
C GLU A 82 -14.44 -0.13 -6.74
N TRP A 83 -13.14 -0.10 -7.04
CA TRP A 83 -12.59 -0.84 -8.17
C TRP A 83 -12.65 -2.36 -7.92
N LEU A 84 -12.33 -2.80 -6.70
CA LEU A 84 -12.42 -4.21 -6.30
C LEU A 84 -13.86 -4.71 -6.39
N GLU A 85 -14.83 -3.97 -5.85
CA GLU A 85 -16.25 -4.33 -5.91
C GLU A 85 -16.74 -4.44 -7.36
N LYS A 86 -16.43 -3.46 -8.22
CA LYS A 86 -16.82 -3.51 -9.65
C LYS A 86 -16.20 -4.69 -10.41
N ARG A 87 -15.06 -5.21 -9.94
CA ARG A 87 -14.29 -6.23 -10.66
C ARG A 87 -14.57 -7.64 -10.15
N PHE A 88 -14.87 -7.80 -8.86
CA PHE A 88 -14.93 -9.09 -8.17
C PHE A 88 -16.19 -9.31 -7.31
N GLY A 89 -16.97 -8.26 -7.02
CA GLY A 89 -18.29 -8.35 -6.39
C GLY A 89 -19.40 -8.66 -7.39
#